data_AF-A0A0F4PXX6-F1
#
_entry.id   AF-A0A0F4PXX6-F1
#
_cell.length_a   1.000
_cell.length_b   1.000
_cell.length_c   1.000
_cell.angle_alpha   90.00
_cell.angle_beta   90.00
_cell.angle_gamma   90.00
#
_symmetry.space_group_name_H-M   'P 1'
#
loop_
_entity.id
_entity.type
_entity.pdbx_description
1 polymer ?
#
loop_
_entity_poly.entity_id
_entity_poly.type
_entity_poly.pdbx_seq_one_letter_code
_entity_poly.pdbx_strand_id
1 'polypeptide(L)'
;MAKGNHQGRVLRDHKKIGQKLIPPFMQLPNLKETSFRDNTLPCLIWVSALFLRATDREAVHNIIEFLIKCREILDDDKSPPLVFLNNFDKLNDKQKLKILNNLNDDTRLNFLRENLVHQYHLFDKYPLSFIFQDYTYGVDKEEAIDLLKEDVSALLDRYTLHSTKVQTTAFISMTATGKLFLSSKIDLPDFNSIFTAPDSDESKRVASFVRANINAGAGFQDTEGGENEWSKSFWSQSFGLEACS
;
A
#
# COMPACT_ATOMS: atom_id res chain seq x y z
N MET A 1 22.03 1.94 50.21
CA MET A 1 21.47 2.42 48.93
C MET A 1 20.17 1.69 48.66
N ALA A 2 19.02 2.37 48.82
CA ALA A 2 17.71 1.78 48.58
C ALA A 2 17.44 1.72 47.07
N LYS A 3 17.10 0.54 46.55
CA LYS A 3 16.61 0.36 45.18
C LYS A 3 15.28 1.10 45.04
N GLY A 4 15.25 2.15 44.22
CA GLY A 4 14.04 2.89 43.90
C GLY A 4 13.00 1.97 43.25
N ASN A 5 11.83 1.88 43.87
CA ASN A 5 10.72 1.07 43.40
C ASN A 5 10.06 1.77 42.20
N HIS A 6 10.50 1.46 40.97
CA HIS A 6 10.01 2.07 39.72
C HIS A 6 8.61 1.57 39.27
N GLN A 7 7.85 0.91 40.14
CA GLN A 7 6.60 0.22 39.80
C GLN A 7 5.39 1.10 39.46
N GLY A 8 5.54 2.42 39.31
CA GLY A 8 4.40 3.31 39.06
C GLY A 8 4.64 4.43 38.06
N ARG A 9 5.76 4.45 37.32
CA ARG A 9 6.13 5.58 36.45
C ARG A 9 5.91 5.36 34.96
N VAL A 10 5.95 4.11 34.48
CA VAL A 10 6.02 3.79 33.03
C VAL A 10 4.64 3.73 32.35
N LEU A 11 3.54 3.71 33.11
CA LEU A 11 2.18 3.52 32.57
C LEU A 11 1.16 4.58 33.04
N ARG A 12 1.61 5.67 33.69
CA ARG A 12 0.70 6.70 34.23
C ARG A 12 -0.16 7.36 33.17
N ASP A 13 0.42 7.55 31.99
CA ASP A 13 -0.23 8.27 30.92
C ASP A 13 -1.13 7.35 30.07
N HIS A 14 -1.11 6.03 30.34
CA HIS A 14 -1.98 5.07 29.67
C HIS A 14 -3.36 5.08 30.31
N LYS A 15 -4.40 5.20 29.48
CA LYS A 15 -5.79 5.10 29.91
C LYS A 15 -6.22 3.63 29.94
N LYS A 16 -6.57 3.11 31.11
CA LYS A 16 -7.12 1.74 31.22
C LYS A 16 -8.58 1.74 30.78
N ILE A 17 -8.92 0.95 29.76
CA ILE A 17 -10.29 0.69 29.30
C ILE A 17 -10.53 -0.82 29.41
N GLY A 18 -11.35 -1.23 30.39
CA GLY A 18 -11.52 -2.65 30.73
C GLY A 18 -10.20 -3.29 31.17
N GLN A 19 -9.75 -4.33 30.45
CA GLN A 19 -8.45 -4.97 30.66
C GLN A 19 -7.33 -4.40 29.78
N LYS A 20 -7.64 -3.52 28.82
CA LYS A 20 -6.65 -2.95 27.89
C LYS A 20 -6.07 -1.63 28.43
N LEU A 21 -4.77 -1.43 28.28
CA LEU A 21 -4.10 -0.16 28.52
C LEU A 21 -3.94 0.57 27.18
N ILE A 22 -4.53 1.76 27.07
CA ILE A 22 -4.50 2.57 25.86
C ILE A 22 -3.38 3.62 26.01
N PRO A 23 -2.32 3.59 25.18
CA PRO A 23 -1.22 4.54 25.27
C PRO A 23 -1.68 5.97 24.96
N PRO A 24 -1.00 7.02 25.47
CA PRO A 24 -1.36 8.42 25.26
C PRO A 24 -1.62 8.80 23.80
N PHE A 25 -0.78 8.30 22.91
CA PHE A 25 -0.88 8.59 21.48
C PHE A 25 -2.18 8.05 20.87
N MET A 26 -2.61 6.86 21.28
CA MET A 26 -3.87 6.23 20.86
C MET A 26 -5.13 6.86 21.47
N GLN A 27 -4.96 7.89 22.31
CA GLN A 27 -6.07 8.67 22.86
C GLN A 27 -6.36 9.92 21.99
N LEU A 28 -5.55 10.19 20.96
CA LEU A 28 -5.83 11.24 19.98
C LEU A 28 -7.10 10.90 19.16
N PRO A 29 -7.97 11.88 18.88
CA PRO A 29 -9.17 11.65 18.09
C PRO A 29 -8.81 11.16 16.68
N ASN A 30 -9.66 10.29 16.13
CA ASN A 30 -9.54 9.72 14.78
C ASN A 30 -8.28 8.87 14.52
N LEU A 31 -7.50 8.53 15.55
CA LEU A 31 -6.40 7.58 15.43
C LEU A 31 -6.88 6.16 15.78
N LYS A 32 -6.73 5.24 14.83
CA LYS A 32 -6.99 3.81 15.06
C LYS A 32 -5.73 2.98 14.81
N GLU A 33 -5.65 1.86 15.51
CA GLU A 33 -4.62 0.87 15.25
C GLU A 33 -5.03 0.10 13.99
N THR A 34 -4.18 0.16 12.97
CA THR A 34 -4.44 -0.50 11.69
C THR A 34 -3.50 -1.69 11.55
N SER A 35 -4.06 -2.89 11.38
CA SER A 35 -3.29 -4.09 11.05
C SER A 35 -2.75 -3.98 9.63
N PHE A 36 -1.42 -4.04 9.49
CA PHE A 36 -0.80 -4.04 8.17
C PHE A 36 -1.29 -5.22 7.34
N ARG A 37 -1.27 -6.43 7.91
CA ARG A 37 -1.71 -7.66 7.23
C ARG A 37 -3.16 -7.54 6.79
N ASP A 38 -4.05 -7.13 7.70
CA ASP A 38 -5.48 -7.22 7.39
C ASP A 38 -5.97 -6.06 6.53
N ASN A 39 -5.36 -4.86 6.64
CA ASN A 39 -5.88 -3.65 5.99
C ASN A 39 -4.95 -3.06 4.93
N THR A 40 -3.64 -3.02 5.17
CA THR A 40 -2.69 -2.32 4.27
C THR A 40 -2.16 -3.23 3.17
N LEU A 41 -1.87 -4.50 3.48
CA LEU A 41 -1.33 -5.48 2.54
C LEU A 41 -2.25 -5.65 1.32
N PRO A 42 -3.58 -5.85 1.45
CA PRO A 42 -4.46 -5.93 0.27
C PRO A 42 -4.44 -4.67 -0.60
N CYS A 43 -4.18 -3.50 -0.01
CA CYS A 43 -4.10 -2.24 -0.74
C CYS A 43 -2.76 -2.05 -1.47
N LEU A 44 -1.69 -2.71 -1.03
CA LEU A 44 -0.35 -2.60 -1.63
C LEU A 44 0.04 -3.85 -2.44
N ILE A 45 -0.85 -4.84 -2.54
CA ILE A 45 -0.57 -6.11 -3.21
C ILE A 45 -0.22 -5.94 -4.69
N TRP A 46 -0.82 -4.95 -5.37
CA TRP A 46 -0.50 -4.65 -6.77
C TRP A 46 0.93 -4.09 -6.91
N VAL A 47 1.40 -3.26 -5.97
CA VAL A 47 2.79 -2.76 -5.95
C VAL A 47 3.76 -3.94 -5.74
N SER A 48 3.45 -4.84 -4.81
CA SER A 48 4.22 -6.07 -4.57
C SER A 48 4.35 -6.91 -5.84
N ALA A 49 3.23 -7.10 -6.55
CA ALA A 49 3.19 -7.90 -7.77
C ALA A 49 4.13 -7.38 -8.86
N LEU A 50 4.19 -6.05 -9.03
CA LEU A 50 5.08 -5.40 -9.99
C LEU A 50 6.56 -5.58 -9.61
N PHE A 51 6.90 -5.54 -8.31
CA PHE A 51 8.27 -5.79 -7.84
C PHE A 51 8.71 -7.25 -8.00
N LEU A 52 7.80 -8.22 -7.91
CA LEU A 52 8.14 -9.63 -8.09
C LEU A 52 8.41 -10.00 -9.54
N ARG A 53 7.80 -9.28 -10.49
CA ARG A 53 7.80 -9.63 -11.92
C ARG A 53 8.64 -8.70 -12.80
N ALA A 54 9.16 -7.61 -12.25
CA ALA A 54 10.00 -6.65 -12.95
C ALA A 54 11.25 -6.29 -12.13
N THR A 55 12.23 -5.65 -12.78
CA THR A 55 13.37 -5.11 -12.03
C THR A 55 12.92 -3.99 -11.08
N ASP A 56 13.64 -3.78 -9.98
CA ASP A 56 13.33 -2.70 -9.02
C ASP A 56 13.13 -1.35 -9.72
N ARG A 57 13.99 -1.04 -10.70
CA ARG A 57 13.94 0.21 -11.46
C ARG A 57 12.67 0.31 -12.30
N GLU A 58 12.31 -0.75 -13.01
CA GLU A 58 11.10 -0.79 -13.84
C GLU A 58 9.85 -0.69 -12.98
N ALA A 59 9.78 -1.43 -11.87
CA ALA A 59 8.65 -1.39 -10.95
C ALA A 59 8.47 0.04 -10.39
N VAL A 60 9.51 0.64 -9.80
CA VAL A 60 9.46 1.99 -9.25
C VAL A 60 9.03 3.00 -10.31
N HIS A 61 9.65 2.97 -11.49
CA HIS A 61 9.35 3.90 -12.57
C HIS A 61 7.90 3.79 -13.03
N ASN A 62 7.43 2.59 -13.38
CA ASN A 62 6.08 2.40 -13.90
C ASN A 62 5.00 2.72 -12.85
N ILE A 63 5.22 2.37 -11.58
CA ILE A 63 4.28 2.68 -10.49
C ILE A 63 4.15 4.20 -10.31
N ILE A 64 5.28 4.90 -10.15
CA ILE A 64 5.25 6.34 -9.86
C ILE A 64 4.71 7.12 -11.05
N GLU A 65 5.19 6.84 -12.27
CA GLU A 65 4.71 7.53 -13.48
C GLU A 65 3.22 7.29 -13.73
N PHE A 66 2.73 6.06 -13.52
CA PHE A 66 1.30 5.79 -13.64
C PHE A 66 0.48 6.63 -12.64
N LEU A 67 0.92 6.73 -11.39
CA LEU A 67 0.23 7.49 -10.36
C LEU A 67 0.30 9.01 -10.58
N ILE A 68 1.43 9.53 -11.05
CA ILE A 68 1.58 10.92 -11.52
C ILE A 68 0.61 11.18 -12.66
N LYS A 69 0.56 10.29 -13.66
CA LYS A 69 -0.33 10.44 -14.80
C LYS A 69 -1.80 10.43 -14.40
N CYS A 70 -2.19 9.53 -13.49
CA CYS A 70 -3.53 9.52 -12.91
C CYS A 70 -3.86 10.87 -12.24
N ARG A 71 -2.91 11.41 -11.47
CA ARG A 71 -3.08 12.71 -10.80
C ARG A 71 -3.26 13.86 -11.78
N GLU A 72 -2.44 13.93 -12.82
CA GLU A 72 -2.54 14.93 -13.89
C GLU A 72 -3.86 14.84 -14.65
N ILE A 73 -4.29 13.61 -14.98
CA ILE A 73 -5.54 13.39 -15.73
C ILE A 73 -6.75 13.77 -14.89
N LEU A 74 -6.75 13.42 -13.60
CA LEU A 74 -7.87 13.74 -12.72
C LEU A 74 -7.95 15.23 -12.43
N ASP A 75 -6.81 15.91 -12.32
CA ASP A 75 -6.70 17.34 -11.98
C ASP A 75 -7.56 17.73 -10.76
N ASP A 76 -7.64 16.81 -9.80
CA ASP A 76 -8.49 16.94 -8.61
C ASP A 76 -7.66 16.77 -7.35
N ASP A 77 -7.43 17.87 -6.63
CA ASP A 77 -6.69 17.89 -5.37
C ASP A 77 -7.34 17.02 -4.30
N LYS A 78 -8.66 16.81 -4.38
CA LYS A 78 -9.42 15.96 -3.46
C LYS A 78 -9.30 14.48 -3.77
N SER A 79 -8.68 14.09 -4.89
CA SER A 79 -8.46 12.68 -5.19
C SER A 79 -7.65 12.03 -4.04
N PRO A 80 -8.02 10.81 -3.62
CA PRO A 80 -7.27 10.09 -2.60
C PRO A 80 -5.89 9.64 -3.14
N PRO A 81 -4.95 9.22 -2.27
CA PRO A 81 -3.69 8.63 -2.71
C PRO A 81 -3.92 7.27 -3.40
N LEU A 82 -3.92 7.27 -4.73
CA LEU A 82 -4.25 6.10 -5.57
C LEU A 82 -3.23 4.94 -5.48
N VAL A 83 -2.12 5.11 -4.77
CA VAL A 83 -1.20 3.99 -4.52
C VAL A 83 -1.81 2.88 -3.67
N PHE A 84 -2.78 3.23 -2.82
CA PHE A 84 -3.59 2.26 -2.11
C PHE A 84 -4.73 1.81 -3.01
N LEU A 85 -4.74 0.54 -3.36
CA LEU A 85 -5.61 -0.02 -4.40
C LEU A 85 -7.11 0.28 -4.18
N ASN A 86 -7.56 0.24 -2.92
CA ASN A 86 -8.95 0.55 -2.54
C ASN A 86 -9.38 1.99 -2.92
N ASN A 87 -8.45 2.92 -3.10
CA ASN A 87 -8.78 4.29 -3.46
C ASN A 87 -9.25 4.44 -4.92
N PHE A 88 -9.01 3.45 -5.78
CA PHE A 88 -9.60 3.44 -7.13
C PHE A 88 -11.12 3.25 -7.12
N ASP A 89 -11.70 2.67 -6.06
CA ASP A 89 -13.16 2.52 -5.92
C ASP A 89 -13.87 3.85 -5.67
N LYS A 90 -13.12 4.88 -5.24
CA LYS A 90 -13.64 6.23 -5.03
C LYS A 90 -13.75 7.03 -6.32
N LEU A 91 -13.14 6.55 -7.39
CA LEU A 91 -13.23 7.17 -8.71
C LEU A 91 -14.55 6.75 -9.36
N ASN A 92 -15.28 7.72 -9.91
CA ASN A 92 -16.45 7.43 -10.73
C ASN A 92 -16.06 6.91 -12.12
N ASP A 93 -17.03 6.35 -12.85
CA ASP A 93 -16.79 5.76 -14.18
C ASP A 93 -16.22 6.77 -15.18
N LYS A 94 -16.62 8.06 -15.11
CA LYS A 94 -16.07 9.11 -15.98
C LYS A 94 -14.58 9.32 -15.70
N GLN A 95 -14.17 9.31 -14.44
CA GLN A 95 -12.77 9.43 -14.03
C GLN A 95 -11.95 8.21 -14.49
N LYS A 96 -12.47 6.99 -14.28
CA LYS A 96 -11.82 5.75 -14.72
C LYS A 96 -11.65 5.70 -16.25
N LEU A 97 -12.71 6.03 -16.99
CA LEU A 97 -12.65 6.13 -18.46
C LEU A 97 -11.68 7.23 -18.93
N LYS A 98 -11.63 8.37 -18.23
CA LYS A 98 -10.67 9.44 -18.54
C LYS A 98 -9.24 8.94 -18.37
N ILE A 99 -8.94 8.20 -17.30
CA ILE A 99 -7.63 7.59 -17.09
C ILE A 99 -7.31 6.61 -18.22
N LEU A 100 -8.18 5.63 -18.49
CA LEU A 100 -7.95 4.61 -19.52
C LEU A 100 -7.70 5.23 -20.90
N ASN A 101 -8.54 6.17 -21.34
CA ASN A 101 -8.41 6.79 -22.66
C ASN A 101 -7.10 7.58 -22.83
N ASN A 102 -6.56 8.14 -21.74
CA ASN A 102 -5.29 8.89 -21.76
C ASN A 102 -4.06 7.98 -21.57
N LEU A 103 -4.27 6.67 -21.39
CA LEU A 103 -3.23 5.65 -21.26
C LEU A 103 -3.22 4.66 -22.45
N ASN A 104 -4.13 4.76 -23.41
CA ASN A 104 -4.28 3.74 -24.46
C ASN A 104 -3.05 3.54 -25.36
N ASP A 105 -2.24 4.58 -25.58
CA ASP A 105 -0.98 4.50 -26.35
C ASP A 105 0.26 4.40 -25.43
N ASP A 106 0.04 4.12 -24.15
CA ASP A 106 1.07 4.13 -23.14
C ASP A 106 1.60 2.72 -22.90
N THR A 107 2.88 2.49 -23.17
CA THR A 107 3.57 1.23 -22.85
C THR A 107 3.41 0.82 -21.37
N ARG A 108 3.20 1.78 -20.47
CA ARG A 108 2.92 1.52 -19.04
C ARG A 108 1.61 0.77 -18.83
N LEU A 109 0.59 1.01 -19.66
CA LEU A 109 -0.69 0.32 -19.54
C LEU A 109 -0.52 -1.19 -19.80
N ASN A 110 0.28 -1.54 -20.83
CA ASN A 110 0.59 -2.93 -21.11
C ASN A 110 1.44 -3.56 -20.00
N PHE A 111 2.45 -2.84 -19.48
CA PHE A 111 3.23 -3.27 -18.33
C PHE A 111 2.33 -3.60 -17.12
N LEU A 112 1.40 -2.72 -16.77
CA LEU A 112 0.46 -2.96 -15.67
C LEU A 112 -0.44 -4.17 -15.95
N ARG A 113 -0.98 -4.28 -17.16
CA ARG A 113 -1.87 -5.38 -17.54
C ARG A 113 -1.16 -6.73 -17.45
N GLU A 114 0.01 -6.86 -18.06
CA GLU A 114 0.79 -8.10 -18.08
C GLU A 114 1.15 -8.58 -16.67
N ASN A 115 1.45 -7.66 -15.76
CA ASN A 115 1.92 -8.00 -14.42
C ASN A 115 0.82 -8.09 -13.35
N LEU A 116 -0.43 -7.70 -13.67
CA LEU A 116 -1.55 -7.66 -12.72
C LEU A 116 -2.78 -8.45 -13.19
N VAL A 117 -2.75 -9.04 -14.39
CA VAL A 117 -3.88 -9.78 -14.96
C VAL A 117 -4.37 -10.92 -14.06
N HIS A 118 -3.48 -11.57 -13.32
CA HIS A 118 -3.85 -12.64 -12.39
C HIS A 118 -4.75 -12.13 -11.26
N GLN A 119 -4.48 -10.94 -10.72
CA GLN A 119 -5.35 -10.35 -9.69
C GLN A 119 -6.73 -9.99 -10.26
N TYR A 120 -6.77 -9.44 -11.47
CA TYR A 120 -8.02 -9.15 -12.16
C TYR A 120 -8.82 -10.43 -12.46
N HIS A 121 -8.15 -11.52 -12.83
CA HIS A 121 -8.79 -12.81 -13.12
C HIS A 121 -9.45 -13.45 -11.89
N LEU A 122 -8.89 -13.22 -10.69
CA LEU A 122 -9.33 -13.88 -9.46
C LEU A 122 -10.36 -13.11 -8.66
N PHE A 123 -10.37 -11.78 -8.76
CA PHE A 123 -11.19 -10.95 -7.87
C PHE A 123 -12.37 -10.30 -8.57
N ASP A 124 -13.56 -10.57 -8.05
CA ASP A 124 -14.76 -9.81 -8.36
C ASP A 124 -14.58 -8.36 -7.91
N LYS A 125 -14.93 -7.44 -8.80
CA LYS A 125 -14.82 -5.98 -8.58
C LYS A 125 -13.42 -5.54 -8.19
N TYR A 126 -12.39 -6.13 -8.80
CA TYR A 126 -11.00 -5.66 -8.66
C TYR A 126 -10.91 -4.13 -8.90
N PRO A 127 -10.32 -3.33 -7.99
CA PRO A 127 -10.38 -1.87 -8.08
C PRO A 127 -9.76 -1.28 -9.37
N LEU A 128 -8.75 -1.97 -9.92
CA LEU A 128 -8.11 -1.63 -11.20
C LEU A 128 -8.77 -2.30 -12.41
N SER A 129 -9.89 -3.01 -12.28
CA SER A 129 -10.57 -3.71 -13.38
C SER A 129 -10.80 -2.87 -14.64
N PHE A 130 -11.00 -1.56 -14.50
CA PHE A 130 -11.18 -0.65 -15.63
C PHE A 130 -9.97 -0.60 -16.59
N ILE A 131 -8.75 -0.86 -16.11
CA ILE A 131 -7.58 -0.91 -17.00
C ILE A 131 -7.58 -2.17 -17.87
N PHE A 132 -8.36 -3.20 -17.53
CA PHE A 132 -8.42 -4.46 -18.26
C PHE A 132 -9.60 -4.53 -19.23
N GLN A 133 -10.28 -3.42 -19.49
CA GLN A 133 -11.32 -3.38 -20.52
C GLN A 133 -10.74 -3.85 -21.86
N ASP A 134 -11.41 -4.83 -22.48
CA ASP A 134 -11.01 -5.49 -23.73
C ASP A 134 -9.66 -6.22 -23.69
N TYR A 135 -9.10 -6.48 -22.49
CA TYR A 135 -7.88 -7.25 -22.30
C TYR A 135 -8.20 -8.75 -22.23
N THR A 136 -7.46 -9.55 -22.99
CA THR A 136 -7.61 -11.01 -22.97
C THR A 136 -6.75 -11.60 -21.85
N TYR A 137 -7.34 -12.48 -21.03
CA TYR A 137 -6.60 -13.21 -20.01
C TYR A 137 -5.49 -14.06 -20.65
N GLY A 138 -4.26 -13.87 -20.18
CA GLY A 138 -3.09 -14.64 -20.63
C GLY A 138 -2.70 -15.78 -19.70
N VAL A 139 -3.38 -15.93 -18.56
CA VAL A 139 -3.08 -16.92 -17.50
C VAL A 139 -4.33 -17.73 -17.18
N ASP A 140 -4.17 -19.01 -16.86
CA ASP A 140 -5.27 -19.80 -16.33
C ASP A 140 -5.51 -19.54 -14.84
N LYS A 141 -6.59 -20.10 -14.28
CA LYS A 141 -6.98 -19.85 -12.89
C LYS A 141 -5.99 -20.42 -11.88
N GLU A 142 -5.40 -21.57 -12.16
CA GLU A 142 -4.46 -22.23 -11.23
C GLU A 142 -3.15 -21.44 -11.16
N GLU A 143 -2.62 -21.06 -12.33
CA GLU A 143 -1.46 -20.18 -12.45
C GLU A 143 -1.71 -18.83 -11.76
N ALA A 144 -2.89 -18.23 -11.97
CA ALA A 144 -3.25 -16.98 -11.32
C ALA A 144 -3.26 -17.09 -9.79
N ILE A 145 -3.75 -18.21 -9.23
CA ILE A 145 -3.76 -18.46 -7.78
C ILE A 145 -2.33 -18.55 -7.25
N ASP A 146 -1.44 -19.26 -7.94
CA ASP A 146 -0.05 -19.40 -7.50
C ASP A 146 0.70 -18.07 -7.53
N LEU A 147 0.47 -17.25 -8.57
CA LEU A 147 0.96 -15.88 -8.64
C LEU A 147 0.45 -15.01 -7.49
N LEU A 148 -0.82 -15.15 -7.10
CA LEU A 148 -1.39 -14.42 -5.96
C LEU A 148 -0.79 -14.89 -4.63
N LYS A 149 -0.56 -16.20 -4.45
CA LYS A 149 0.09 -16.73 -3.24
C LYS A 149 1.50 -16.17 -3.09
N GLU A 150 2.24 -16.04 -4.17
CA GLU A 150 3.56 -15.42 -4.19
C GLU A 150 3.48 -13.96 -3.74
N ASP A 151 2.57 -13.18 -4.33
CA ASP A 151 2.36 -11.77 -3.98
C ASP A 151 2.06 -11.58 -2.48
N VAL A 152 1.15 -12.40 -1.94
CA VAL A 152 0.74 -12.36 -0.53
C VAL A 152 1.91 -12.77 0.35
N SER A 153 2.56 -13.90 0.04
CA SER A 153 3.66 -14.44 0.85
C SER A 153 4.83 -13.46 0.95
N ALA A 154 5.17 -12.78 -0.15
CA ALA A 154 6.24 -11.79 -0.19
C ALA A 154 5.94 -10.56 0.68
N LEU A 155 4.66 -10.21 0.85
CA LEU A 155 4.22 -9.02 1.57
C LEU A 155 3.74 -9.32 3.01
N LEU A 156 3.54 -10.59 3.39
CA LEU A 156 3.05 -10.99 4.73
C LEU A 156 3.93 -10.47 5.86
N ASP A 157 5.26 -10.61 5.72
CA ASP A 157 6.21 -10.01 6.65
C ASP A 157 6.58 -8.60 6.19
N ARG A 158 6.00 -7.61 6.86
CA ARG A 158 6.20 -6.19 6.59
C ARG A 158 7.63 -5.68 6.84
N TYR A 159 8.50 -6.48 7.45
CA TYR A 159 9.88 -6.12 7.82
C TYR A 159 10.92 -6.59 6.80
N THR A 160 10.51 -7.38 5.80
CA THR A 160 11.42 -7.83 4.73
C THR A 160 11.88 -6.68 3.84
N LEU A 161 12.98 -6.90 3.11
CA LEU A 161 13.46 -5.95 2.12
C LEU A 161 12.40 -5.69 1.03
N HIS A 162 11.71 -6.73 0.56
CA HIS A 162 10.63 -6.62 -0.41
C HIS A 162 9.50 -5.70 0.09
N SER A 163 8.96 -5.99 1.28
CA SER A 163 7.93 -5.16 1.91
C SER A 163 8.40 -3.72 2.14
N THR A 164 9.70 -3.53 2.40
CA THR A 164 10.30 -2.20 2.58
C THR A 164 10.37 -1.42 1.27
N LYS A 165 10.71 -2.07 0.15
CA LYS A 165 10.65 -1.47 -1.20
C LYS A 165 9.23 -1.05 -1.55
N VAL A 166 8.26 -1.95 -1.38
CA VAL A 166 6.83 -1.69 -1.63
C VAL A 166 6.32 -0.50 -0.84
N GLN A 167 6.55 -0.49 0.48
CA GLN A 167 6.16 0.60 1.36
C GLN A 167 6.87 1.91 0.97
N THR A 168 8.16 1.86 0.61
CA THR A 168 8.91 3.07 0.22
C THR A 168 8.38 3.66 -1.07
N THR A 169 8.11 2.83 -2.08
CA THR A 169 7.51 3.31 -3.34
C THR A 169 6.14 3.91 -3.11
N ALA A 170 5.32 3.31 -2.23
CA ALA A 170 4.03 3.90 -1.86
C ALA A 170 4.20 5.28 -1.20
N PHE A 171 5.11 5.39 -0.24
CA PHE A 171 5.41 6.67 0.42
C PHE A 171 5.88 7.73 -0.58
N ILE A 172 6.87 7.40 -1.43
CA ILE A 172 7.41 8.33 -2.41
C ILE A 172 6.36 8.73 -3.46
N SER A 173 5.52 7.80 -3.91
CA SER A 173 4.44 8.14 -4.84
C SER A 173 3.47 9.17 -4.27
N MET A 174 3.18 9.13 -2.96
CA MET A 174 2.34 10.14 -2.32
C MET A 174 3.01 11.51 -2.31
N THR A 175 4.34 11.56 -2.15
CA THR A 175 5.08 12.83 -2.28
C THR A 175 5.08 13.33 -3.72
N ALA A 176 5.32 12.44 -4.70
CA ALA A 176 5.37 12.79 -6.12
C ALA A 176 4.01 13.25 -6.67
N THR A 177 2.90 12.75 -6.13
CA THR A 177 1.53 13.12 -6.52
C THR A 177 0.94 14.28 -5.72
N GLY A 178 1.73 14.86 -4.80
CA GLY A 178 1.29 15.96 -3.93
C GLY A 178 0.24 15.55 -2.90
N LYS A 179 0.18 14.26 -2.54
CA LYS A 179 -0.71 13.72 -1.48
C LYS A 179 -0.04 13.68 -0.11
N LEU A 180 1.28 13.79 -0.07
CA LEU A 180 2.05 13.94 1.16
C LEU A 180 3.06 15.09 1.01
N PHE A 181 3.00 16.05 1.92
CA PHE A 181 3.95 17.17 1.98
C PHE A 181 4.87 16.98 3.18
N LEU A 182 6.18 17.04 2.93
CA LEU A 182 7.21 16.94 3.96
C LEU A 182 7.77 18.33 4.22
N SER A 183 7.93 18.67 5.51
CA SER A 183 8.58 19.92 5.88
C SER A 183 10.07 19.86 5.51
N SER A 184 10.60 20.94 4.95
CA SER A 184 12.04 21.10 4.69
C SER A 184 12.92 21.05 5.94
N LYS A 185 12.31 21.06 7.14
CA LYS A 185 13.01 20.93 8.43
C LYS A 185 13.23 19.47 8.84
N ILE A 186 12.60 18.52 8.16
CA ILE A 186 12.78 17.09 8.44
C ILE A 186 14.07 16.63 7.77
N ASP A 187 14.94 16.01 8.56
CA ASP A 187 16.10 15.31 8.03
C ASP A 187 15.66 13.98 7.41
N LEU A 188 15.51 13.99 6.08
CA LEU A 188 15.03 12.85 5.30
C LEU A 188 16.14 11.84 5.05
N PRO A 189 15.87 10.54 5.20
CA PRO A 189 16.85 9.53 4.82
C PRO A 189 16.97 9.42 3.29
N ASP A 190 18.08 8.88 2.81
CA ASP A 190 18.26 8.56 1.39
C ASP A 190 17.45 7.31 1.02
N PHE A 191 16.28 7.53 0.43
CA PHE A 191 15.38 6.45 0.00
C PHE A 191 16.00 5.48 -1.02
N ASN A 192 17.03 5.89 -1.76
CA ASN A 192 17.72 5.00 -2.71
C ASN A 192 18.53 3.91 -2.01
N SER A 193 18.92 4.12 -0.75
CA SER A 193 19.72 3.16 0.01
C SER A 193 19.08 1.78 0.14
N ILE A 194 17.74 1.67 0.07
CA ILE A 194 17.03 0.37 0.05
C ILE A 194 17.41 -0.45 -1.18
N PHE A 195 17.68 0.21 -2.31
CA PHE A 195 18.02 -0.44 -3.58
C PHE A 195 19.53 -0.59 -3.77
N THR A 196 20.33 0.35 -3.26
CA THR A 196 21.78 0.40 -3.50
C THR A 196 22.61 -0.18 -2.36
N ALA A 197 22.10 -0.16 -1.13
CA ALA A 197 22.81 -0.60 0.07
C ALA A 197 21.83 -1.13 1.15
N PRO A 198 21.11 -2.23 0.88
CA PRO A 198 19.96 -2.68 1.68
C PRO A 198 20.29 -3.00 3.15
N ASP A 199 21.52 -3.40 3.45
CA ASP A 199 21.96 -3.73 4.82
C ASP A 199 22.53 -2.53 5.61
N SER A 200 22.62 -1.36 4.97
CA SER A 200 23.15 -0.14 5.59
C SER A 200 22.25 0.39 6.70
N ASP A 201 22.85 1.16 7.62
CA ASP A 201 22.07 1.86 8.64
C ASP A 201 21.12 2.91 8.04
N GLU A 202 21.48 3.45 6.87
CA GLU A 202 20.62 4.36 6.12
C GLU A 202 19.37 3.63 5.59
N SER A 203 19.52 2.42 5.02
CA SER A 203 18.38 1.59 4.61
C SER A 203 17.46 1.26 5.78
N LYS A 204 18.03 0.92 6.96
CA LYS A 204 17.24 0.69 8.19
C LYS A 204 16.52 1.96 8.66
N ARG A 205 17.13 3.13 8.48
CA ARG A 205 16.53 4.44 8.76
C ARG A 205 15.37 4.71 7.83
N VAL A 206 15.51 4.47 6.52
CA VAL A 206 14.40 4.58 5.55
C VAL A 206 13.26 3.64 5.95
N ALA A 207 13.54 2.36 6.21
CA ALA A 207 12.53 1.38 6.58
C ALA A 207 11.73 1.85 7.81
N SER A 208 12.41 2.34 8.84
CA SER A 208 11.78 2.86 10.06
C SER A 208 10.94 4.11 9.79
N PHE A 209 11.47 5.05 9.02
CA PHE A 209 10.80 6.29 8.66
C PHE A 209 9.53 6.05 7.84
N VAL A 210 9.61 5.24 6.80
CA VAL A 210 8.49 4.91 5.91
C VAL A 210 7.40 4.17 6.67
N ARG A 211 7.74 3.14 7.46
CA ARG A 211 6.75 2.38 8.25
C ARG A 211 6.00 3.27 9.24
N ALA A 212 6.70 4.19 9.91
CA ALA A 212 6.06 5.14 10.81
C ALA A 212 5.04 6.03 10.08
N ASN A 213 5.40 6.53 8.89
CA ASN A 213 4.53 7.40 8.10
C ASN A 213 3.33 6.66 7.48
N ILE A 214 3.52 5.45 6.96
CA ILE A 214 2.41 4.65 6.41
C ILE A 214 1.44 4.25 7.51
N ASN A 215 1.92 3.82 8.68
CA ASN A 215 1.05 3.49 9.82
C ASN A 215 0.30 4.72 10.33
N ALA A 216 0.96 5.88 10.40
CA ALA A 216 0.32 7.12 10.81
C ALA A 216 -0.78 7.52 9.81
N GLY A 217 -0.46 7.51 8.51
CA GLY A 217 -1.42 7.77 7.43
C GLY A 217 -2.63 6.84 7.52
N ALA A 218 -2.42 5.53 7.45
CA ALA A 218 -3.46 4.51 7.53
C ALA A 218 -4.26 4.55 8.84
N GLY A 219 -3.71 5.12 9.91
CA GLY A 219 -4.38 5.32 11.19
C GLY A 219 -5.31 6.53 11.23
N PHE A 220 -5.16 7.50 10.31
CA PHE A 220 -6.07 8.65 10.17
C PHE A 220 -7.19 8.32 9.18
N GLN A 221 -8.43 8.33 9.67
CA GLN A 221 -9.65 8.00 8.91
C GLN A 221 -9.81 8.75 7.57
N ASP A 222 -9.18 9.92 7.43
CA ASP A 222 -9.27 10.75 6.23
C ASP A 222 -8.32 10.36 5.10
N THR A 223 -7.25 9.60 5.36
CA THR A 223 -6.35 9.15 4.28
C THR A 223 -6.81 7.82 3.66
N GLU A 224 -7.53 7.01 4.44
CA GLU A 224 -8.26 5.83 3.96
C GLU A 224 -9.71 6.11 3.59
N GLY A 225 -10.22 7.33 3.75
CA GLY A 225 -11.57 7.77 3.36
C GLY A 225 -12.64 6.67 3.32
N GLY A 226 -13.13 6.24 4.48
CA GLY A 226 -14.22 5.26 4.61
C GLY A 226 -13.80 3.89 5.12
N GLU A 227 -14.75 2.95 5.18
CA GLU A 227 -14.46 1.54 5.50
C GLU A 227 -13.66 0.92 4.34
N ASN A 228 -12.54 0.27 4.65
CA ASN A 228 -11.71 -0.45 3.68
C ASN A 228 -12.38 -1.75 3.25
N GLU A 229 -13.46 -1.64 2.48
CA GLU A 229 -14.25 -2.77 1.99
C GLU A 229 -13.45 -3.67 1.04
N TRP A 230 -12.47 -3.10 0.31
CA TRP A 230 -11.56 -3.87 -0.52
C TRP A 230 -10.79 -4.90 0.31
N SER A 231 -10.17 -4.50 1.43
CA SER A 231 -9.40 -5.45 2.26
C SER A 231 -10.25 -6.58 2.81
N LYS A 232 -11.49 -6.29 3.24
CA LYS A 232 -12.46 -7.34 3.66
C LYS A 232 -12.80 -8.27 2.50
N SER A 233 -13.12 -7.69 1.34
CA SER A 233 -13.47 -8.42 0.12
C SER A 233 -12.32 -9.30 -0.37
N PHE A 234 -11.10 -8.77 -0.41
CA PHE A 234 -9.87 -9.46 -0.80
C PHE A 234 -9.67 -10.72 0.03
N TRP A 235 -9.71 -10.63 1.36
CA TRP A 235 -9.53 -11.80 2.23
C TRP A 235 -10.69 -12.79 2.12
N SER A 236 -11.93 -12.31 2.02
CA SER A 236 -13.10 -13.17 1.86
C SER A 236 -13.06 -13.96 0.55
N GLN A 237 -12.68 -13.31 -0.56
CA GLN A 237 -12.56 -13.96 -1.87
C GLN A 237 -11.36 -14.90 -1.88
N SER A 238 -10.20 -14.47 -1.36
CA SER A 238 -8.99 -15.30 -1.27
C SER A 238 -9.22 -16.59 -0.50
N PHE A 239 -10.00 -16.54 0.59
CA PHE A 239 -10.40 -17.73 1.34
C PHE A 239 -11.19 -18.74 0.50
N GLY A 240 -11.96 -18.28 -0.49
CA GLY A 240 -12.73 -19.13 -1.40
C GLY A 240 -11.96 -19.60 -2.63
N LEU A 241 -10.72 -19.15 -2.86
CA LEU A 241 -9.94 -19.51 -4.04
C LEU A 241 -9.36 -20.92 -3.97
N GLU A 242 -9.06 -21.42 -2.78
CA GLU A 242 -8.67 -22.81 -2.57
C GLU A 242 -9.79 -23.58 -1.87
N ALA A 243 -10.14 -24.74 -2.40
CA ALA A 243 -10.90 -25.70 -1.63
C ALA A 243 -10.00 -26.14 -0.47
N CYS A 244 -10.48 -26.02 0.78
CA CYS A 244 -9.83 -26.65 1.91
C CYS A 244 -9.64 -28.14 1.58
N SER A 245 -8.39 -28.56 1.41
CA SER A 245 -8.00 -29.97 1.25
C SER A 245 -7.47 -30.52 2.57
#